data_AF-A0AAV7PGL6-F1
#
_entry.id   AF-A0AAV7PGL6-F1
#
_cell.length_a   1.000
_cell.length_b   1.000
_cell.length_c   1.000
_cell.angle_alpha   90.00
_cell.angle_beta   90.00
_cell.angle_gamma   90.00
#
_symmetry.space_group_name_H-M   'P 1'
#
loop_
_entity.id
_entity.type
_entity.pdbx_description
1 polymer ?
#
loop_
_entity_poly.entity_id
_entity_poly.type
_entity_poly.pdbx_seq_one_letter_code
_entity_poly.pdbx_strand_id
1 'polypeptide(L)'
;MRTQTISGSCCVKHQMPDVSVDVFYVCLRDLASTCTLLDKDDEIRPQFIQGLASSKLHERILQEPNIHMRDILTLGCSKELSKAWAAHMEQLPTAQVKSEPINAILADAAKTKAGIPRSKLRGKACRWCRGNLPHTGGCPAKGKTSSASSKLNHFSKVCHQSCSIGAQEGG
;
A
#
# COMPACT_ATOMS: atom_id res chain seq x y z
N MET A 1 24.36 -31.72 -14.15
CA MET A 1 22.90 -31.50 -14.21
C MET A 1 22.26 -32.55 -13.33
N ARG A 2 21.81 -32.16 -12.12
CA ARG A 2 21.29 -33.11 -11.11
C ARG A 2 19.77 -33.22 -11.29
N THR A 3 19.32 -34.23 -12.02
CA THR A 3 17.92 -34.65 -12.00
C THR A 3 17.70 -35.42 -10.71
N GLN A 4 17.08 -34.77 -9.73
CA GLN A 4 16.62 -35.44 -8.52
C GLN A 4 15.35 -36.22 -8.87
N THR A 5 15.50 -37.53 -8.98
CA THR A 5 14.42 -38.50 -9.00
C THR A 5 13.73 -38.45 -7.64
N ILE A 6 12.47 -38.01 -7.60
CA ILE A 6 11.60 -38.18 -6.43
C ILE A 6 11.22 -39.65 -6.41
N SER A 7 12.10 -40.47 -5.85
CA SER A 7 11.90 -41.89 -5.61
C SER A 7 11.59 -42.07 -4.14
N GLY A 8 10.39 -42.59 -3.87
CA GLY A 8 10.14 -43.37 -2.66
C GLY A 8 9.30 -42.68 -1.59
N SER A 9 8.07 -43.19 -1.45
CA SER A 9 7.36 -43.29 -0.17
C SER A 9 6.72 -42.01 0.39
N CYS A 10 5.82 -41.39 -0.39
CA CYS A 10 4.89 -40.38 0.11
C CYS A 10 3.72 -41.06 0.85
N CYS A 11 3.99 -41.67 2.02
CA CYS A 11 2.95 -42.16 2.94
C CYS A 11 2.36 -40.98 3.74
N VAL A 12 1.91 -39.92 3.06
CA VAL A 12 1.57 -38.66 3.71
C VAL A 12 0.13 -38.75 4.21
N LYS A 13 -0.03 -39.22 5.45
CA LYS A 13 -1.29 -39.15 6.20
C LYS A 13 -1.62 -37.71 6.63
N HIS A 14 -0.62 -36.83 6.68
CA HIS A 14 -0.76 -35.45 7.13
C HIS A 14 0.13 -34.52 6.30
N GLN A 15 -0.40 -33.37 5.88
CA GLN A 15 0.30 -32.32 5.15
C GLN A 15 1.62 -31.93 5.85
N MET A 16 2.71 -31.92 5.08
CA MET A 16 4.02 -31.45 5.55
C MET A 16 4.08 -29.91 5.58
N PRO A 17 4.88 -29.31 6.48
CA PRO A 17 4.89 -27.86 6.70
C PRO A 17 5.30 -27.01 5.48
N ASP A 18 6.06 -27.61 4.56
CA ASP A 18 6.60 -27.01 3.34
C ASP A 18 5.82 -27.39 2.07
N VAL A 19 4.81 -28.24 2.20
CA VAL A 19 4.01 -28.75 1.08
C VAL A 19 2.68 -28.00 1.01
N SER A 20 2.32 -27.50 -0.17
CA SER A 20 1.03 -26.82 -0.38
C SER A 20 -0.15 -27.77 -0.29
N VAL A 21 -1.32 -27.21 0.01
CA VAL A 21 -2.59 -27.95 0.08
C VAL A 21 -2.85 -28.75 -1.22
N ASP A 22 -2.59 -28.16 -2.38
CA ASP A 22 -2.79 -28.82 -3.68
C ASP A 22 -1.87 -30.01 -3.90
N VAL A 23 -0.58 -29.87 -3.56
CA VAL A 23 0.39 -30.96 -3.70
C VAL A 23 0.03 -32.11 -2.78
N PHE A 24 -0.38 -31.81 -1.54
CA PHE A 24 -0.86 -32.82 -0.60
C PHE A 24 -2.05 -33.60 -1.17
N TYR A 25 -3.03 -32.92 -1.76
CA TYR A 25 -4.16 -33.58 -2.42
C TYR A 25 -3.74 -34.47 -3.59
N VAL A 26 -2.82 -33.99 -4.44
CA VAL A 26 -2.28 -34.79 -5.56
C VAL A 26 -1.63 -36.07 -5.06
N CYS A 27 -0.87 -36.01 -3.95
CA CYS A 27 -0.28 -37.21 -3.35
C CYS A 27 -1.33 -38.20 -2.84
N LEU A 28 -2.42 -37.72 -2.22
CA LEU A 28 -3.53 -38.60 -1.80
C LEU A 28 -4.22 -39.24 -3.01
N ARG A 29 -4.39 -38.48 -4.10
CA ARG A 29 -4.98 -38.98 -5.34
C ARG A 29 -4.09 -40.02 -6.04
N ASP A 30 -2.77 -39.82 -6.01
CA ASP A 30 -1.79 -40.79 -6.50
C ASP A 30 -1.84 -42.08 -5.68
N LEU A 31 -1.95 -41.98 -4.35
CA LEU A 31 -2.12 -43.14 -3.48
C LEU A 31 -3.45 -43.88 -3.74
N ALA A 32 -4.52 -43.14 -3.99
CA ALA A 32 -5.83 -43.70 -4.35
C ALA A 32 -5.91 -44.18 -5.81
N SER A 33 -4.86 -44.00 -6.62
CA SER A 33 -4.86 -44.35 -8.04
C SER A 33 -5.11 -45.85 -8.26
N THR A 34 -4.56 -46.69 -7.39
CA THR A 34 -4.71 -48.16 -7.42
C THR A 34 -6.01 -48.66 -6.78
N CYS A 35 -6.76 -47.79 -6.10
CA CYS A 35 -8.00 -48.18 -5.43
C CYS A 35 -9.20 -48.19 -6.39
N THR A 36 -10.06 -49.20 -6.26
CA THR A 36 -11.30 -49.39 -7.04
C THR A 36 -12.49 -48.72 -6.35
N LEU A 37 -12.35 -47.46 -5.96
CA LEU A 37 -13.41 -46.67 -5.34
C LEU A 37 -14.28 -46.03 -6.42
N LEU A 38 -15.59 -45.90 -6.17
CA LEU A 38 -16.54 -45.32 -7.12
C LEU A 38 -16.29 -43.83 -7.33
N ASP A 39 -16.24 -43.07 -6.24
CA ASP A 39 -15.82 -41.68 -6.21
C ASP A 39 -14.58 -41.55 -5.32
N LYS A 40 -13.44 -41.29 -5.96
CA LYS A 40 -12.17 -41.18 -5.23
C LYS A 40 -12.11 -39.89 -4.42
N ASP A 41 -12.73 -38.81 -4.91
CA ASP A 41 -12.60 -37.49 -4.29
C ASP A 41 -13.46 -37.43 -3.01
N ASP A 42 -14.60 -38.12 -2.96
CA ASP A 42 -15.42 -38.26 -1.75
C ASP A 42 -14.74 -39.09 -0.65
N GLU A 43 -14.03 -40.15 -1.02
CA GLU A 43 -13.27 -40.98 -0.08
C GLU A 43 -11.95 -40.32 0.37
N ILE A 44 -11.31 -39.55 -0.51
CA ILE A 44 -10.11 -38.77 -0.18
C ILE A 44 -10.47 -37.60 0.73
N ARG A 45 -11.64 -36.97 0.57
CA ARG A 45 -12.05 -35.78 1.34
C ARG A 45 -11.86 -35.93 2.86
N PRO A 46 -12.39 -36.97 3.56
CA PRO A 46 -12.20 -37.09 5.01
C PRO A 46 -10.73 -37.25 5.40
N GLN A 47 -9.95 -37.99 4.62
CA GLN A 47 -8.51 -38.18 4.87
C GLN A 47 -7.73 -36.88 4.66
N PHE A 48 -8.08 -36.16 3.60
CA PHE A 48 -7.52 -34.87 3.28
C PHE A 48 -7.82 -33.87 4.38
N ILE A 49 -9.09 -33.75 4.79
CA ILE A 49 -9.51 -32.90 5.91
C ILE A 49 -8.65 -33.27 7.11
N GLN A 50 -8.72 -34.49 7.63
CA GLN A 50 -7.95 -34.92 8.81
C GLN A 50 -6.44 -34.62 8.72
N GLY A 51 -5.86 -34.75 7.53
CA GLY A 51 -4.44 -34.53 7.28
C GLY A 51 -4.02 -33.07 7.09
N LEU A 52 -4.94 -32.10 7.01
CA LEU A 52 -4.57 -30.69 6.82
C LEU A 52 -3.73 -30.15 7.97
N ALA A 53 -2.67 -29.39 7.65
CA ALA A 53 -1.83 -28.74 8.67
C ALA A 53 -2.51 -27.51 9.31
N SER A 54 -3.55 -26.95 8.67
CA SER A 54 -4.14 -25.67 9.04
C SER A 54 -5.46 -25.80 9.79
N SER A 55 -5.44 -25.63 11.11
CA SER A 55 -6.64 -25.72 11.97
C SER A 55 -7.75 -24.75 11.55
N LYS A 56 -7.42 -23.49 11.19
CA LYS A 56 -8.45 -22.54 10.73
C LYS A 56 -9.09 -22.93 9.38
N LEU A 57 -8.41 -23.77 8.57
CA LEU A 57 -8.97 -24.24 7.29
C LEU A 57 -9.95 -25.38 7.61
N HIS A 58 -9.55 -26.25 8.52
CA HIS A 58 -10.38 -27.28 9.15
C HIS A 58 -11.69 -26.73 9.70
N GLU A 59 -11.62 -25.73 10.58
CA GLU A 59 -12.80 -25.09 11.17
C GLU A 59 -13.77 -24.56 10.11
N ARG A 60 -13.23 -23.92 9.07
CA ARG A 60 -14.05 -23.35 8.00
C ARG A 60 -14.73 -24.42 7.15
N ILE A 61 -14.04 -25.52 6.82
CA ILE A 61 -14.64 -26.65 6.10
C ILE A 61 -15.80 -27.24 6.91
N LEU A 62 -15.62 -27.40 8.23
CA LEU A 62 -16.67 -27.95 9.10
C LEU A 62 -17.87 -27.01 9.30
N GLN A 63 -17.69 -25.69 9.11
CA GLN A 63 -18.77 -24.72 9.15
C GLN A 63 -19.66 -24.74 7.90
N GLU A 64 -19.12 -25.20 6.77
CA GLU A 64 -19.80 -25.16 5.46
C GLU A 64 -20.24 -26.59 5.06
N PRO A 65 -21.49 -27.03 5.38
CA PRO A 65 -21.90 -28.43 5.22
C PRO A 65 -21.98 -28.92 3.77
N ASN A 66 -22.04 -28.01 2.80
CA ASN A 66 -22.18 -28.32 1.37
C ASN A 66 -20.92 -27.92 0.57
N ILE A 67 -19.74 -27.96 1.20
CA ILE A 67 -18.48 -27.60 0.54
C ILE A 67 -17.88 -28.79 -0.23
N HIS A 68 -17.58 -28.56 -1.52
CA HIS A 68 -17.04 -29.62 -2.38
C HIS A 68 -15.51 -29.63 -2.38
N MET A 69 -14.90 -30.75 -2.76
CA MET A 69 -13.43 -30.89 -2.75
C MET A 69 -12.72 -29.75 -3.50
N ARG A 70 -13.28 -29.33 -4.64
CA ARG A 70 -12.79 -28.19 -5.43
C ARG A 70 -12.82 -26.86 -4.68
N ASP A 71 -13.87 -26.62 -3.92
CA ASP A 71 -14.04 -25.41 -3.12
C ASP A 71 -13.03 -25.39 -1.97
N ILE A 72 -12.82 -26.54 -1.32
CA ILE A 72 -11.82 -26.71 -0.25
C ILE A 72 -10.41 -26.39 -0.76
N LEU A 73 -10.03 -26.90 -1.94
CA LEU A 73 -8.72 -26.63 -2.55
C LEU A 73 -8.55 -25.13 -2.86
N THR A 74 -9.58 -24.51 -3.46
CA THR A 74 -9.59 -23.07 -3.75
C THR A 74 -9.43 -22.25 -2.46
N LEU A 75 -10.13 -22.65 -1.41
CA LEU A 75 -10.05 -22.04 -0.09
C LEU A 75 -8.64 -22.17 0.52
N GLY A 76 -8.06 -23.37 0.44
CA GLY A 76 -6.71 -23.67 0.93
C GLY A 76 -5.66 -22.82 0.22
N CYS A 77 -5.67 -22.82 -1.11
CA CYS A 77 -4.75 -22.02 -1.93
C CYS A 77 -4.90 -20.52 -1.65
N SER A 78 -6.13 -19.99 -1.61
CA SER A 78 -6.41 -18.59 -1.27
C SER A 78 -5.84 -18.21 0.10
N LYS A 79 -5.94 -19.12 1.07
CA LYS A 79 -5.44 -18.89 2.42
C LYS A 79 -3.92 -18.95 2.52
N GLU A 80 -3.28 -19.88 1.84
CA GLU A 80 -1.81 -19.94 1.72
C GLU A 80 -1.27 -18.67 1.08
N LEU A 81 -1.89 -18.25 -0.02
CA LEU A 81 -1.57 -17.01 -0.70
C LEU A 81 -1.75 -15.80 0.23
N SER A 82 -2.91 -15.68 0.87
CA SER A 82 -3.19 -14.59 1.81
C SER A 82 -2.18 -14.53 2.95
N LYS A 83 -1.76 -15.69 3.49
CA LYS A 83 -0.73 -15.77 4.53
C LYS A 83 0.63 -15.28 4.01
N ALA A 84 1.01 -15.64 2.79
CA ALA A 84 2.25 -15.17 2.17
C ALA A 84 2.25 -13.66 1.94
N TRP A 85 1.14 -13.10 1.42
CA TRP A 85 1.00 -11.65 1.24
C TRP A 85 0.99 -10.89 2.57
N ALA A 86 0.27 -11.38 3.58
CA ALA A 86 0.25 -10.77 4.90
C ALA A 86 1.66 -10.73 5.52
N ALA A 87 2.39 -11.86 5.48
CA ALA A 87 3.76 -11.93 5.96
C ALA A 87 4.69 -10.96 5.21
N HIS A 88 4.52 -10.82 3.89
CA HIS A 88 5.28 -9.86 3.09
C HIS A 88 4.96 -8.41 3.47
N MET A 89 3.69 -8.09 3.73
CA MET A 89 3.26 -6.75 4.16
C MET A 89 3.74 -6.38 5.56
N GLU A 90 3.79 -7.34 6.48
CA GLU A 90 4.33 -7.15 7.83
C GLU A 90 5.86 -6.99 7.84
N GLN A 91 6.56 -7.60 6.89
CA GLN A 91 8.01 -7.48 6.74
C GLN A 91 8.46 -6.18 6.08
N LEU A 92 7.58 -5.49 5.36
CA LEU A 92 7.88 -4.14 4.90
C LEU A 92 8.10 -3.27 6.14
N PRO A 93 9.24 -2.55 6.23
CA PRO A 93 9.43 -1.57 7.29
C PRO A 93 8.24 -0.63 7.21
N THR A 94 7.32 -0.72 8.17
CA THR A 94 6.35 0.32 8.40
C THR A 94 7.22 1.51 8.76
N ALA A 95 7.49 2.36 7.77
CA ALA A 95 8.01 3.69 8.04
C ALA A 95 7.13 4.19 9.17
N GLN A 96 7.75 4.40 10.34
CA GLN A 96 7.09 4.75 11.57
C GLN A 96 6.36 6.08 11.33
N VAL A 97 5.17 6.01 10.75
CA VAL A 97 4.24 7.12 10.71
C VAL A 97 3.77 7.20 12.14
N LYS A 98 4.49 7.99 12.93
CA LYS A 98 4.02 8.46 14.23
C LYS A 98 2.68 9.13 13.95
N SER A 99 1.59 8.37 14.11
CA SER A 99 0.25 8.90 14.06
C SER A 99 0.05 9.69 15.34
N GLU A 100 0.50 10.95 15.34
CA GLU A 100 0.15 11.87 16.39
C GLU A 100 -1.37 12.06 16.40
N PRO A 101 -2.00 12.17 17.59
CA PRO A 101 -3.43 12.39 17.67
C PRO A 101 -3.78 13.70 16.94
N ILE A 102 -4.86 13.67 16.17
CA ILE A 102 -5.33 14.80 15.32
C ILE A 102 -5.40 16.14 16.08
N ASN A 103 -5.61 16.10 17.40
CA ASN A 103 -5.62 17.27 18.27
C ASN A 103 -4.28 18.02 18.38
N ALA A 104 -3.14 17.35 18.14
CA ALA A 104 -1.82 18.00 18.12
C ALA A 104 -1.61 18.86 16.86
N ILE A 105 -2.19 18.45 15.72
CA ILE A 105 -2.06 19.16 14.44
C ILE A 105 -2.73 20.55 14.51
N LEU A 106 -3.83 20.68 15.26
CA LEU A 106 -4.49 21.98 15.49
C LEU A 106 -3.64 22.92 16.36
N ALA A 107 -2.91 22.38 17.35
CA ALA A 107 -2.06 23.16 18.23
C ALA A 107 -0.81 23.71 17.51
N ASP A 108 -0.23 22.96 16.58
CA ASP A 108 0.90 23.44 15.79
C ASP A 108 0.50 24.34 14.61
N ALA A 109 -0.71 24.16 14.06
CA ALA A 109 -1.31 25.13 13.13
C ALA A 109 -1.57 26.50 13.81
N ALA A 110 -1.84 26.53 15.12
CA ALA A 110 -1.98 27.78 15.86
C ALA A 110 -0.62 28.51 16.06
N LYS A 111 0.50 27.77 16.20
CA LYS A 111 1.84 28.36 16.35
C LYS A 111 2.39 28.96 15.06
N THR A 112 1.99 28.45 13.89
CA THR A 112 2.45 28.96 12.60
C THR A 112 1.78 30.27 12.16
N LYS A 113 0.79 30.78 12.91
CA LYS A 113 0.21 32.13 12.70
C LYS A 113 0.96 33.25 13.43
N ALA A 114 1.98 32.94 14.23
CA ALA A 114 2.89 33.95 14.75
C ALA A 114 3.79 34.45 13.61
N GLY A 115 3.39 35.53 12.95
CA GLY A 115 4.18 36.19 11.92
C GLY A 115 5.62 36.45 12.41
N ILE A 116 6.59 36.35 11.51
CA ILE A 116 8.01 36.57 11.80
C ILE A 116 8.16 37.94 12.50
N PRO A 117 8.86 38.03 13.65
CA PRO A 117 8.99 39.28 14.37
C PRO A 117 9.65 40.34 13.48
N ARG A 118 9.08 41.57 13.47
CA ARG A 118 9.55 42.69 12.61
C ARG A 118 11.04 42.98 12.76
N SER A 119 11.64 42.70 13.91
CA SER A 119 13.09 42.82 14.15
C SER A 119 13.92 41.95 13.21
N LYS A 120 13.49 40.71 12.91
CA LYS A 120 14.19 39.76 12.02
C LYS A 120 14.02 40.08 10.53
N LEU A 121 13.18 41.04 10.18
CA LEU A 121 12.92 41.48 8.81
C LEU A 121 13.62 42.79 8.46
N ARG A 122 14.20 43.50 9.44
CA ARG A 122 14.95 44.76 9.21
C ARG A 122 16.14 44.49 8.29
N GLY A 123 16.28 45.30 7.24
CA GLY A 123 17.39 45.21 6.28
C GLY A 123 17.22 44.14 5.20
N LYS A 124 16.10 43.39 5.16
CA LYS A 124 15.82 42.43 4.10
C LYS A 124 14.99 43.05 2.99
N ALA A 125 15.33 42.72 1.74
CA ALA A 125 14.54 43.11 0.58
C ALA A 125 13.27 42.25 0.48
N CYS A 126 12.13 42.89 0.25
CA CYS A 126 10.87 42.21 0.04
C CYS A 126 10.90 41.36 -1.23
N ARG A 127 10.41 40.11 -1.14
CA ARG A 127 10.39 39.20 -2.28
C ARG A 127 9.44 39.61 -3.41
N TRP A 128 8.47 40.48 -3.12
CA TRP A 128 7.40 40.88 -4.04
C TRP A 128 7.67 42.24 -4.70
N CYS A 129 8.24 43.20 -3.95
CA CYS A 129 8.53 44.55 -4.45
C CYS A 129 10.02 44.93 -4.44
N ARG A 130 10.91 44.09 -3.90
CA ARG A 130 12.35 44.37 -3.65
C ARG A 130 12.64 45.60 -2.79
N GLY A 131 11.63 46.26 -2.21
CA GLY A 131 11.80 47.34 -1.24
C GLY A 131 12.17 46.84 0.16
N ASN A 132 12.67 47.72 1.02
CA ASN A 132 13.09 47.36 2.38
C ASN A 132 11.90 46.92 3.25
N LEU A 133 12.09 45.82 3.97
CA LEU A 133 11.20 45.38 5.04
C LEU A 133 11.65 45.98 6.38
N PRO A 134 10.71 46.20 7.33
CA PRO A 134 9.26 46.04 7.21
C PRO A 134 8.61 47.22 6.46
N HIS A 135 7.54 46.95 5.69
CA HIS A 135 6.76 48.02 5.05
C HIS A 135 5.79 48.68 6.04
N THR A 136 5.65 50.00 5.97
CA THR A 136 4.61 50.75 6.69
C THR A 136 3.29 50.62 5.92
N GLY A 137 2.35 49.81 6.41
CA GLY A 137 1.01 49.69 5.80
C GLY A 137 0.82 48.59 4.75
N GLY A 138 1.84 47.76 4.49
CA GLY A 138 1.75 46.60 3.59
C GLY A 138 2.67 46.66 2.37
N CYS A 139 2.73 45.57 1.59
CA CYS A 139 3.62 45.53 0.43
C CYS A 139 3.07 46.40 -0.72
N PRO A 140 3.86 47.33 -1.29
CA PRO A 140 3.43 48.20 -2.37
C PRO A 140 3.14 47.47 -3.69
N ALA A 141 3.55 46.20 -3.80
CA ALA A 141 3.21 45.34 -4.94
C ALA A 141 1.84 44.68 -4.79
N LYS A 142 1.23 44.68 -3.60
CA LYS A 142 -0.08 44.06 -3.35
C LYS A 142 -1.14 44.69 -4.24
N GLY A 143 -1.88 43.88 -4.99
CA GLY A 143 -2.93 44.32 -5.92
C GLY A 143 -2.42 44.89 -7.25
N LYS A 144 -1.11 44.97 -7.48
CA LYS A 144 -0.55 45.44 -8.76
C LYS A 144 -0.24 44.27 -9.68
N THR A 145 -0.59 44.41 -10.94
CA THR A 145 -0.30 43.45 -12.01
C THR A 145 1.07 43.73 -12.61
N SER A 146 1.89 42.70 -12.80
CA SER A 146 3.16 42.84 -13.51
C SER A 146 2.91 42.96 -15.01
N SER A 147 3.65 43.84 -15.68
CA SER A 147 3.65 43.92 -17.15
C SER A 147 4.41 42.78 -17.82
N ALA A 148 5.26 42.06 -17.07
CA ALA A 148 6.06 40.96 -17.61
C ALA A 148 5.34 39.59 -17.61
N SER A 149 4.34 39.39 -16.74
CA SER A 149 3.63 38.10 -16.66
C SER A 149 2.12 38.22 -16.43
N SER A 150 1.58 39.44 -16.46
CA SER A 150 0.15 39.74 -16.21
C SER A 150 -0.39 39.13 -14.91
N LYS A 151 0.49 38.84 -13.93
CA LYS A 151 0.15 38.25 -12.64
C LYS A 151 0.17 39.31 -11.54
N LEU A 152 -0.72 39.16 -10.56
CA LEU A 152 -0.87 40.10 -9.45
C LEU A 152 0.24 39.96 -8.40
N ASN A 153 0.33 40.98 -7.54
CA ASN A 153 1.11 41.01 -6.29
C ASN A 153 2.64 41.12 -6.43
N HIS A 154 3.19 41.41 -7.62
CA HIS A 154 4.63 41.63 -7.80
C HIS A 154 4.91 42.67 -8.90
N PHE A 155 6.08 43.31 -8.83
CA PHE A 155 6.54 44.20 -9.90
C PHE A 155 7.28 43.43 -10.99
N SER A 156 7.26 43.94 -12.23
CA SER A 156 7.96 43.32 -13.38
C SER A 156 9.46 43.14 -13.12
N LYS A 157 10.09 44.06 -12.39
CA LYS A 157 11.50 43.96 -11.95
C LYS A 157 11.79 42.71 -11.09
N VAL A 158 10.77 42.12 -10.49
CA VAL A 158 10.84 40.99 -9.57
C VAL A 158 10.28 39.72 -10.20
N CYS A 159 9.82 39.81 -11.45
CA CYS A 159 9.27 38.68 -12.16
C CYS A 159 10.39 37.70 -12.51
N HIS A 160 10.22 36.45 -12.08
CA HIS A 160 11.13 35.35 -12.42
C HIS A 160 10.66 34.57 -13.65
N GLN A 161 9.61 35.03 -14.33
CA GLN A 161 9.13 34.45 -15.57
C GLN A 161 9.75 35.22 -16.72
N SER A 162 10.52 34.53 -17.57
CA SER A 162 11.03 35.10 -18.82
C SER A 162 9.83 35.38 -19.73
N CYS A 163 9.60 36.64 -20.02
CA CYS A 163 8.52 37.11 -20.87
C CYS A 163 8.81 36.68 -22.33
N SER A 164 8.22 35.59 -22.80
CA SER A 164 7.97 35.40 -24.24
C SER A 164 6.78 36.28 -24.60
N ILE A 165 7.11 37.44 -25.17
CA ILE A 165 6.19 38.50 -25.57
C ILE A 165 5.13 37.93 -26.53
N GLY A 166 3.87 37.94 -26.10
CA GLY A 166 2.70 37.87 -26.96
C GLY A 166 1.85 39.10 -26.69
N ALA A 167 1.82 40.02 -27.64
CA ALA A 167 1.11 41.28 -27.59
C ALA A 167 -0.42 41.12 -27.57
N GLN A 168 -1.09 42.23 -27.28
CA GLN A 168 -2.54 42.56 -27.23
C GLN A 168 -3.39 41.94 -28.36
N GLU A 169 -4.73 41.87 -28.29
CA GLU A 169 -5.77 42.93 -28.18
C GLU A 169 -7.07 42.31 -27.63
N GLY A 170 -7.94 42.97 -26.86
CA GLY A 170 -8.51 44.32 -27.05
C GLY A 170 -9.92 44.16 -27.62
N GLY A 171 -10.95 44.33 -26.78
CA GLY A 171 -12.36 44.41 -27.15
C GLY A 171 -13.00 45.57 -26.42
#